data_AF-A0A969VWH8-F1
#
_entry.id   AF-A0A969VWH8-F1
#
_cell.length_a   1.000
_cell.length_b   1.000
_cell.length_c   1.000
_cell.angle_alpha   90.00
_cell.angle_beta   90.00
_cell.angle_gamma   90.00
#
_symmetry.space_group_name_H-M   'P 1'
#
loop_
_entity.id
_entity.type
_entity.pdbx_description
1 polymer ?
#
loop_
_entity_poly.entity_id
_entity_poly.type
_entity_poly.pdbx_seq_one_letter_code
_entity_poly.pdbx_strand_id
1 'polypeptide(L)' 'PGSSGAVTDAWEGILKFQLDSRFQPCNFINIIPRLKEK' A
#
# COMPACT_ATOMS: atom_id res chain seq x y z
N PRO A 1 -10.75 -9.65 -9.53
CA PRO A 1 -11.52 -9.83 -8.27
C PRO A 1 -12.78 -8.94 -8.29
N GLY A 2 -13.96 -9.53 -8.39
CA GLY A 2 -15.23 -8.80 -8.54
C GLY A 2 -16.10 -8.73 -7.27
N SER A 3 -15.59 -9.23 -6.13
CA SER A 3 -16.31 -9.15 -4.85
C SER A 3 -15.99 -7.83 -4.16
N SER A 4 -17.02 -7.02 -3.91
CA SER A 4 -16.88 -5.75 -3.18
C SER A 4 -16.27 -5.95 -1.79
N GLY A 5 -16.58 -7.06 -1.11
CA GLY A 5 -16.00 -7.37 0.20
C GLY A 5 -14.48 -7.52 0.14
N ALA A 6 -13.96 -8.26 -0.84
CA ALA A 6 -12.52 -8.44 -1.00
C ALA A 6 -11.80 -7.11 -1.33
N VAL A 7 -12.47 -6.20 -2.06
CA VAL A 7 -11.93 -4.86 -2.35
C VAL A 7 -11.89 -4.01 -1.08
N THR A 8 -12.95 -4.02 -0.28
CA THR A 8 -13.00 -3.32 1.01
C THR A 8 -11.96 -3.84 1.98
N ASP A 9 -11.81 -5.17 2.10
CA ASP A 9 -10.84 -5.80 3.00
C ASP A 9 -9.40 -5.44 2.61
N ALA A 10 -9.09 -5.48 1.31
CA ALA A 10 -7.78 -5.07 0.81
C ALA A 10 -7.50 -3.59 1.06
N TRP A 11 -8.51 -2.73 0.88
CA TRP A 11 -8.38 -1.30 1.14
C TRP A 11 -8.10 -1.01 2.62
N GLU A 12 -8.97 -1.49 3.51
CA GLU A 12 -8.88 -1.20 4.95
C GLU A 12 -7.72 -1.93 5.64
N GLY A 13 -7.37 -3.14 5.19
CA GLY A 13 -6.33 -3.95 5.82
C GLY A 13 -4.91 -3.68 5.33
N ILE A 14 -4.76 -3.18 4.10
CA ILE A 14 -3.43 -3.09 3.45
C ILE A 14 -3.22 -1.73 2.80
N LEU A 15 -4.01 -1.39 1.77
CA LEU A 15 -3.69 -0.28 0.87
C LEU A 15 -3.72 1.07 1.57
N LYS A 16 -4.68 1.27 2.49
CA LYS A 16 -4.80 2.51 3.29
C LYS A 16 -3.52 2.84 4.06
N PHE A 17 -2.87 1.84 4.65
CA PHE A 17 -1.63 2.03 5.40
C PHE A 17 -0.41 2.11 4.48
N GLN A 18 -0.34 1.27 3.45
CA GLN A 18 0.81 1.25 2.54
C GLN A 18 0.89 2.46 1.60
N LEU A 19 -0.23 3.15 1.37
CA LEU A 19 -0.29 4.39 0.57
C LEU A 19 -0.29 5.67 1.43
N ASP A 20 -0.26 5.58 2.76
CA ASP A 20 -0.05 6.73 3.64
C ASP A 20 1.46 6.97 3.83
N SER A 21 1.96 8.12 3.40
CA SER A 21 3.38 8.48 3.53
C SER A 21 3.85 8.62 4.98
N ARG A 22 2.93 8.85 5.92
CA ARG A 22 3.21 8.94 7.35
C ARG A 22 3.31 7.57 8.02
N PHE A 23 2.91 6.49 7.33
CA PHE A 23 3.03 5.15 7.87
C PHE A 23 4.51 4.75 7.95
N GLN A 24 4.93 4.29 9.12
CA GLN A 24 6.30 3.96 9.47
C GLN A 24 6.35 2.53 10.04
N PRO A 25 7.49 1.82 9.96
CA PRO A 25 8.80 2.28 9.49
C PRO A 25 8.97 2.30 7.96
N CYS A 26 8.05 1.69 7.20
CA CYS A 26 8.11 1.63 5.75
C CYS A 26 6.71 1.51 5.14
N ASN A 27 6.57 1.92 3.87
CA ASN A 27 5.33 1.88 3.09
C ASN A 27 5.70 1.88 1.59
N PHE A 28 4.72 1.72 0.68
CA PHE A 28 5.01 1.69 -0.76
C PHE A 28 5.58 3.03 -1.27
N ILE A 29 5.12 4.15 -0.74
CA ILE A 29 5.63 5.49 -1.12
C ILE A 29 7.13 5.62 -0.83
N ASN A 30 7.61 5.06 0.30
CA ASN A 30 9.03 5.07 0.66
C ASN A 30 9.87 4.14 -0.24
N ILE A 31 9.26 3.13 -0.86
CA ILE A 31 9.93 2.15 -1.69
C ILE A 31 9.92 2.55 -3.18
N ILE A 32 8.91 3.29 -3.65
CA ILE A 32 8.78 3.73 -5.06
C ILE A 32 10.07 4.37 -5.63
N PRO A 33 10.77 5.27 -4.92
CA PRO A 33 12.02 5.86 -5.42
C PRO A 33 13.12 4.83 -5.69
N ARG A 34 13.09 3.70 -4.97
CA ARG A 34 14.11 2.64 -5.03
C ARG A 34 13.86 1.61 -6.13
N LEU A 35 12.69 1.62 -6.77
CA LEU A 35 12.32 0.61 -7.78
C LEU A 35 13.20 0.63 -9.04
N LYS A 36 14.05 1.65 -9.21
CA LYS A 36 15.00 1.79 -10.33
C LYS A 36 16.46 1.72 -9.89
N GLU A 37 16.73 1.31 -8.64
CA GLU A 37 18.10 1.02 -8.20
C GLU A 37 18.66 -0.16 -9.01
N LYS A 38 19.89 -0.03 -9.54
CA LYS A 38 20.60 -1.06 -10.32
C LYS A 38 21.42 -1.98 -9.43
#